data_AF-A0A0N5BPZ9-F1
#
_entry.id   AF-A0A0N5BPZ9-F1
#
_cell.length_a   1.000
_cell.length_b   1.000
_cell.length_c   1.000
_cell.angle_alpha   90.00
_cell.angle_beta   90.00
_cell.angle_gamma   90.00
#
_symmetry.space_group_name_H-M   'P 1'
#
loop_
_entity.id
_entity.type
_entity.pdbx_description
1 polymer ?
#
loop_
_entity_poly.entity_id
_entity_poly.type
_entity_poly.pdbx_seq_one_letter_code
_entity_poly.pdbx_strand_id
1 'polypeptide(L)'
;MNSLGTYILINAFINFLFGYKTDCTQDMGRPCTVYLTPDEDAYQELFLSSVDCMNKIVHGIGLMENETNRDVIEKENENIKKFVGEDEIVS
;
A
#
# COMPACT_ATOMS: atom_id res chain seq x y z
N MET A 1 28.60 20.86 11.93
CA MET A 1 27.53 19.85 11.91
C MET A 1 27.91 18.75 12.89
N ASN A 2 27.19 18.60 14.00
CA ASN A 2 27.46 17.54 14.97
C ASN A 2 26.94 16.21 14.41
N SER A 3 27.70 15.12 14.59
CA SER A 3 27.38 13.77 14.13
C SER A 3 25.96 13.33 14.52
N LEU A 4 25.49 13.74 15.71
CA LEU A 4 24.14 13.48 16.19
C LEU A 4 23.05 14.14 15.33
N GLY A 5 23.27 15.37 14.87
CA GLY A 5 22.33 16.09 14.01
C GLY A 5 22.20 15.47 12.63
N THR A 6 23.32 14.97 12.07
CA THR A 6 23.31 14.23 10.81
C THR A 6 22.55 12.91 10.94
N TYR A 7 22.71 12.19 12.05
CA TYR A 7 22.01 10.93 12.31
C TYR A 7 20.48 11.09 12.46
N ILE A 8 20.05 12.17 13.13
CA ILE A 8 18.62 12.51 13.26
C ILE A 8 18.04 12.87 11.90
N LEU A 9 18.76 13.66 11.09
CA LEU A 9 18.32 14.01 9.73
C LEU A 9 18.21 12.79 8.83
N ILE A 10 19.18 11.87 8.84
CA ILE A 10 19.13 10.65 8.03
C ILE A 10 17.92 9.79 8.43
N ASN A 11 17.67 9.60 9.73
CA ASN A 11 16.49 8.87 10.18
C ASN A 11 15.18 9.58 9.81
N ALA A 12 15.11 10.90 9.94
CA ALA A 12 13.93 11.66 9.52
C ALA A 12 13.69 11.54 8.02
N PHE A 13 14.74 11.57 7.20
CA PHE A 13 14.66 11.40 5.75
C PHE A 13 14.24 9.97 5.35
N ILE A 14 14.77 8.94 6.01
CA ILE A 14 14.34 7.55 5.78
C ILE A 14 12.85 7.43 6.13
N ASN A 15 12.44 8.00 7.26
CA ASN A 15 11.03 8.01 7.69
C ASN A 15 10.10 8.81 6.75
N PHE A 16 10.59 9.90 6.17
CA PHE A 16 9.85 10.69 5.18
C PHE A 16 9.80 10.03 3.80
N LEU A 17 10.76 9.15 3.49
CA LEU A 17 10.84 8.41 2.23
C LEU A 17 9.96 7.15 2.21
N PHE A 18 9.33 6.77 3.33
CA PHE A 18 8.19 5.83 3.33
C PHE A 18 6.92 6.51 2.78
N GLY A 19 7.05 7.14 1.61
CA GLY A 19 5.90 7.47 0.80
C GLY A 19 5.34 6.18 0.18
N TYR A 20 4.04 6.18 -0.11
CA TYR A 20 3.44 5.09 -0.85
C TYR A 20 4.24 4.77 -2.12
N LYS A 21 4.31 3.50 -2.49
CA LYS A 21 4.87 3.13 -3.78
C LYS A 21 3.99 3.74 -4.87
N THR A 22 4.59 4.45 -5.83
CA THR A 22 3.84 5.04 -6.94
C THR A 22 4.54 4.80 -8.27
N ASP A 23 3.77 4.86 -9.36
CA ASP A 23 4.29 4.93 -10.72
C ASP A 23 4.45 6.38 -11.22
N CYS A 24 4.29 7.38 -10.34
CA CYS A 24 4.33 8.78 -10.73
C CYS A 24 5.70 9.12 -11.34
N THR A 25 5.71 9.52 -12.60
CA THR A 25 6.88 10.20 -13.21
C THR A 25 6.85 11.68 -12.82
N GLN A 26 7.96 12.41 -13.00
CA GLN A 26 8.04 13.84 -12.65
C GLN A 26 7.00 14.72 -13.38
N ASP A 27 6.32 14.19 -14.39
CA ASP A 27 5.27 14.86 -15.14
C ASP A 27 3.91 14.73 -14.43
N MET A 28 3.66 15.63 -13.47
CA MET A 28 2.45 15.66 -12.62
C MET A 28 1.13 15.90 -13.39
N GLY A 29 1.17 16.07 -14.72
CA GLY A 29 -0.01 16.22 -15.56
C GLY A 29 -0.73 14.91 -15.89
N ARG A 30 -0.17 13.75 -15.51
CA ARG A 30 -0.77 12.42 -15.77
C ARG A 30 -1.30 11.78 -14.49
N PRO A 31 -2.41 11.02 -14.56
CA PRO A 31 -2.84 10.18 -13.45
C PRO A 31 -1.70 9.25 -13.06
N CYS A 32 -1.46 9.09 -11.77
CA CYS A 32 -0.57 8.06 -11.26
C CYS A 32 -1.29 7.14 -10.28
N THR A 33 -0.76 5.93 -10.22
CA THR A 33 -1.25 4.83 -9.40
C THR A 33 -0.44 4.79 -8.12
N VAL A 34 -1.16 4.73 -7.01
CA VAL A 34 -0.60 4.50 -5.68
C VAL A 34 -0.81 3.04 -5.35
N TYR A 35 0.24 2.38 -4.88
CA TYR A 35 0.23 0.97 -4.49
C TYR A 35 0.47 0.86 -3.01
N LEU A 36 -0.37 0.08 -2.35
CA LEU A 36 -0.30 -0.14 -0.92
C LEU A 36 0.50 -1.40 -0.61
N THR A 37 1.44 -1.29 0.31
CA THR A 37 2.30 -2.37 0.81
C THR A 37 1.76 -2.91 2.14
N PRO A 38 2.18 -4.12 2.57
CA PRO A 38 1.63 -4.73 3.77
C PRO A 38 1.96 -3.97 5.07
N ASP A 39 2.99 -3.11 5.05
CA ASP A 39 3.42 -2.31 6.20
C ASP A 39 2.55 -1.07 6.46
N GLU A 40 1.63 -0.75 5.55
CA GLU A 40 0.84 0.48 5.61
C GLU A 40 -0.53 0.23 6.25
N ASP A 41 -0.90 1.06 7.23
CA ASP A 41 -2.20 0.97 7.91
C ASP A 41 -3.38 1.01 6.92
N ALA A 42 -3.26 1.78 5.84
CA ALA A 42 -4.29 1.83 4.80
C ALA A 42 -4.50 0.47 4.13
N TYR A 43 -3.43 -0.29 3.91
CA TYR A 43 -3.55 -1.65 3.40
C TYR A 43 -4.27 -2.55 4.40
N GLN A 44 -3.78 -2.62 5.65
CA GLN A 44 -4.27 -3.59 6.64
C GLN A 44 -5.66 -3.23 7.19
N GLU A 45 -5.80 -2.00 7.69
CA GLU A 45 -6.92 -1.58 8.54
C GLU A 45 -8.08 -0.98 7.76
N LEU A 46 -7.84 -0.49 6.54
CA LEU A 46 -8.89 0.09 5.69
C LEU A 46 -9.30 -0.86 4.58
N PHE A 47 -8.40 -1.20 3.66
CA PHE A 47 -8.81 -1.92 2.46
C PHE A 47 -8.88 -3.43 2.67
N LEU A 48 -7.82 -4.05 3.23
CA LEU A 48 -7.84 -5.48 3.49
C LEU A 48 -8.92 -5.83 4.51
N SER A 49 -9.06 -5.07 5.60
CA SER A 49 -10.11 -5.30 6.61
C SER A 49 -11.53 -5.30 6.02
N SER A 50 -11.79 -4.43 5.04
CA SER A 50 -13.11 -4.28 4.38
C SER A 50 -13.46 -5.41 3.41
N VAL A 51 -12.49 -6.21 2.97
CA VAL A 51 -12.79 -7.39 2.16
C VAL A 51 -13.43 -8.48 3.02
N ASP A 52 -14.57 -9.02 2.58
CA ASP A 52 -15.26 -10.12 3.25
C ASP A 52 -14.33 -11.33 3.52
N CYS A 53 -14.56 -11.97 4.67
CA CYS A 53 -13.73 -13.07 5.15
C CYS A 53 -13.74 -14.27 4.19
N MET A 54 -14.90 -14.61 3.60
CA MET A 54 -15.00 -15.70 2.63
C MET A 54 -14.26 -15.35 1.34
N ASN A 55 -14.36 -14.10 0.89
CA ASN A 55 -13.60 -13.63 -0.28
C ASN A 55 -12.09 -13.71 -0.04
N LYS A 56 -11.60 -13.34 1.15
CA LYS A 56 -10.19 -13.50 1.53
C LYS A 56 -9.71 -14.94 1.42
N ILE A 57 -10.48 -15.88 1.95
CA ILE A 57 -10.10 -17.30 1.99
C ILE A 57 -10.15 -17.92 0.60
N VAL A 58 -11.24 -17.71 -0.13
CA VAL A 58 -11.48 -18.35 -1.44
C VAL A 58 -10.52 -17.82 -2.51
N HIS A 59 -10.20 -16.53 -2.46
CA HIS A 59 -9.36 -15.88 -3.46
C HIS A 59 -7.91 -15.68 -3.01
N GLY A 60 -7.58 -16.04 -1.77
CA GLY A 60 -6.23 -15.90 -1.22
C GLY A 60 -5.79 -14.44 -1.13
N ILE A 61 -6.67 -13.57 -0.66
CA ILE A 61 -6.41 -12.12 -0.55
C ILE A 61 -5.63 -11.84 0.72
N GLY A 62 -4.48 -11.20 0.57
CA GLY A 62 -3.52 -10.86 1.61
C GLY A 62 -2.08 -10.99 1.12
N LEU A 63 -1.28 -9.94 1.33
CA LEU A 63 0.16 -9.97 1.15
C LEU A 63 0.82 -10.63 2.36
N MET A 64 2.00 -11.23 2.16
CA MET A 64 2.87 -11.60 3.28
C MET A 64 3.40 -10.34 3.96
N GLU A 65 3.63 -10.39 5.28
CA GLU A 65 4.03 -9.23 6.11
C GLU A 65 5.22 -8.42 5.55
N ASN A 66 6.14 -9.06 4.82
CA ASN A 66 7.33 -8.39 4.26
C ASN A 66 7.39 -8.48 2.73
N GLU A 67 6.24 -8.56 2.05
CA GLU A 67 6.22 -8.60 0.60
C GLU A 67 6.76 -7.29 0.01
N THR A 68 7.75 -7.41 -0.87
CA THR A 68 8.43 -6.27 -1.50
C THR A 68 8.33 -6.30 -3.02
N ASN A 69 7.96 -7.44 -3.60
CA ASN A 69 7.80 -7.64 -5.02
C ASN A 69 6.65 -6.78 -5.56
N ARG A 70 7.01 -5.87 -6.47
CA ARG A 70 6.07 -4.91 -7.06
C ARG A 70 4.91 -5.60 -7.79
N ASP A 71 5.17 -6.58 -8.64
CA ASP A 71 4.13 -7.23 -9.45
C ASP A 71 3.11 -7.96 -8.56
N VAL A 72 3.57 -8.52 -7.44
CA VAL A 72 2.72 -9.16 -6.44
C VAL A 72 1.86 -8.13 -5.72
N ILE A 73 2.46 -7.03 -5.27
CA ILE A 73 1.76 -5.93 -4.62
C ILE A 73 0.69 -5.34 -5.54
N GLU A 74 1.03 -5.03 -6.79
CA GLU A 74 0.11 -4.44 -7.76
C GLU A 74 -1.09 -5.35 -8.03
N LYS A 75 -0.83 -6.64 -8.27
CA LYS A 75 -1.89 -7.63 -8.48
C LYS A 75 -2.82 -7.71 -7.27
N GLU A 76 -2.27 -7.65 -6.08
CA GLU A 76 -3.05 -7.76 -4.86
C GLU A 76 -3.88 -6.51 -4.57
N ASN A 77 -3.35 -5.32 -4.85
CA ASN A 77 -4.11 -4.07 -4.77
C ASN A 77 -5.30 -4.09 -5.74
N GLU A 78 -5.13 -4.63 -6.96
CA GLU A 78 -6.24 -4.82 -7.92
C GLU A 78 -7.27 -5.86 -7.44
N ASN A 79 -6.81 -6.96 -6.82
CA ASN A 79 -7.72 -7.94 -6.20
C ASN A 79 -8.58 -7.28 -5.12
N ILE A 80 -7.94 -6.59 -4.16
CA ILE A 80 -8.64 -5.90 -3.06
C ILE A 80 -9.64 -4.89 -3.61
N LYS A 81 -9.24 -4.06 -4.59
CA LYS A 81 -10.13 -3.10 -5.25
C LYS A 81 -11.39 -3.73 -5.83
N LYS A 82 -11.28 -4.93 -6.41
CA LYS A 82 -12.42 -5.67 -6.94
C LYS A 82 -13.43 -6.04 -5.84
N PHE A 83 -12.95 -6.50 -4.69
CA PHE A 83 -13.82 -7.03 -3.63
C PHE A 83 -14.26 -6.00 -2.59
N VAL A 84 -13.53 -4.89 -2.42
CA VAL A 84 -13.99 -3.76 -1.59
C VAL A 84 -15.18 -3.04 -2.24
N GLY A 85 -15.23 -2.99 -3.58
CA GLY A 85 -16.31 -2.30 -4.31
C GLY A 85 -17.58 -3.12 -4.59
N GLU A 86 -17.56 -4.44 -4.34
CA GLU A 86 -18.70 -5.31 -4.65
C GLU A 86 -19.81 -5.25 -3.57
N ASP A 87 -19.48 -4.91 -2.32
CA ASP A 87 -20.43 -4.91 -1.20
C ASP A 87 -20.93 -3.50 -0.78
N GLU A 88 -20.31 -2.40 -1.24
CA GLU A 88 -20.69 -1.03 -0.82
C GLU A 88 -21.85 -0.40 -1.63
N ILE A 89 -22.27 -0.96 -2.77
CA ILE A 89 -23.33 -0.36 -3.62
C ILE A 89 -24.74 -0.90 -3.28
N VAL A 90 -24.88 -1.82 -2.31
CA VAL A 90 -26.18 -2.31 -1.87
C VAL A 90 -26.36 -2.14 -0.35
N SER A 91 -26.52 -0.89 0.09
CA SER A 91 -27.30 -0.59 1.30
C SER A 91 -28.03 0.74 1.19
#